data_AF-A0A843JCP1-F1
#
_entry.id   AF-A0A843JCP1-F1
#
_cell.length_a   1.000
_cell.length_b   1.000
_cell.length_c   1.000
_cell.angle_alpha   90.00
_cell.angle_beta   90.00
_cell.angle_gamma   90.00
#
_symmetry.space_group_name_H-M   'P 1'
#
loop_
_entity.id
_entity.type
_entity.pdbx_description
1 polymer ?
#
loop_
_entity_poly.entity_id
_entity_poly.type
_entity_poly.pdbx_seq_one_letter_code
_entity_poly.pdbx_strand_id
1 'polypeptide(L)'
;MSIFNEEPFLIAEIGVNYYDIAKKENISNMDAAKLMVKEAKDAGCNAVKFQSYKANTIASKNSPAYWDTNEEPTTSQYELFKKFDSFGEA
;
A
#
# COMPACT_ATOMS: atom_id res chain seq x y z
N MET A 1 -9.24 -30.89 12.52
CA MET A 1 -8.59 -31.59 11.39
C MET A 1 -7.87 -30.50 10.62
N SER A 2 -6.53 -30.47 10.66
CA SER A 2 -5.78 -29.48 9.89
C SER A 2 -5.80 -29.90 8.42
N ILE A 3 -6.12 -28.96 7.53
CA ILE A 3 -6.03 -29.16 6.08
C ILE A 3 -4.57 -29.01 5.58
N PHE A 4 -3.67 -28.52 6.42
CA PHE A 4 -2.27 -28.29 6.07
C PHE A 4 -1.33 -29.17 6.90
N ASN A 5 -0.29 -29.68 6.24
CA ASN A 5 0.82 -30.38 6.91
C ASN A 5 1.73 -29.41 7.68
N GLU A 6 1.81 -28.15 7.24
CA GLU A 6 2.49 -27.04 7.92
C GLU A 6 1.59 -25.80 7.83
N GLU A 7 1.54 -25.00 8.89
CA GLU A 7 0.73 -23.78 8.89
C GLU A 7 1.23 -22.80 7.81
N PRO A 8 0.35 -22.28 6.95
CA PRO A 8 0.75 -21.36 5.89
C PRO A 8 1.26 -20.04 6.46
N PHE A 9 2.24 -19.44 5.79
CA PHE A 9 2.75 -18.13 6.15
C PHE A 9 1.86 -17.03 5.56
N LEU A 10 1.13 -16.33 6.44
CA LEU A 10 0.19 -15.27 6.08
C LEU A 10 0.88 -13.91 6.02
N ILE A 11 0.86 -13.29 4.84
CA ILE A 11 1.34 -11.93 4.62
C ILE A 11 0.14 -11.01 4.38
N ALA A 12 -0.07 -10.04 5.27
CA ALA A 12 -1.07 -9.00 5.06
C ALA A 12 -0.55 -7.96 4.06
N GLU A 13 -1.18 -7.88 2.89
CA GLU A 13 -0.85 -6.90 1.87
C GLU A 13 -1.44 -5.53 2.21
N ILE A 14 -0.64 -4.69 2.87
CA ILE A 14 -1.03 -3.31 3.17
C ILE A 14 -0.88 -2.44 1.91
N GLY A 15 0.14 -2.68 1.09
CA GLY A 15 0.40 -1.88 -0.10
C GLY A 15 0.57 -0.39 0.23
N VAL A 16 -0.27 0.45 -0.38
CA VAL A 16 -0.38 1.89 -0.13
C VAL A 16 -1.63 2.26 0.69
N ASN A 17 -2.38 1.30 1.22
CA ASN A 17 -3.68 1.57 1.87
C ASN A 17 -3.56 2.39 3.17
N TYR A 18 -2.36 2.53 3.73
CA TYR A 18 -2.13 3.38 4.90
C TYR A 18 -2.42 4.86 4.63
N TYR A 19 -2.35 5.34 3.38
CA TYR A 19 -2.78 6.70 3.03
C TYR A 19 -4.29 6.91 3.24
N ASP A 20 -5.10 5.91 2.86
CA ASP A 20 -6.56 5.99 3.03
C ASP A 20 -6.95 5.89 4.51
N ILE A 21 -6.27 5.03 5.28
CA ILE A 21 -6.47 4.93 6.73
C ILE A 21 -6.05 6.23 7.42
N ALA A 22 -4.92 6.83 7.03
CA ALA A 22 -4.48 8.12 7.57
C ALA A 22 -5.54 9.21 7.36
N LYS A 23 -6.12 9.28 6.15
CA LYS A 23 -7.21 10.21 5.83
C LYS A 23 -8.49 9.91 6.62
N LYS A 24 -8.88 8.65 6.71
CA LYS A 24 -10.12 8.21 7.39
C LYS A 24 -10.07 8.47 8.89
N GLU A 25 -8.95 8.18 9.53
CA GLU A 25 -8.76 8.28 10.98
C GLU A 25 -8.19 9.65 11.40
N ASN A 26 -7.87 10.53 10.43
CA ASN A 26 -7.27 11.85 10.64
C ASN A 26 -5.96 11.80 11.45
N ILE A 27 -5.04 10.93 11.04
CA ILE A 27 -3.72 10.71 11.64
C ILE A 27 -2.60 10.81 10.58
N SER A 28 -1.34 10.82 11.00
CA SER A 28 -0.21 10.82 10.04
C SER A 28 -0.13 9.50 9.27
N ASN A 29 0.46 9.53 8.06
CA ASN A 29 0.73 8.33 7.27
C ASN A 29 1.56 7.28 8.05
N MET A 30 2.52 7.74 8.85
CA MET A 30 3.36 6.87 9.67
C MET A 30 2.56 6.21 10.80
N ASP A 31 1.65 6.95 11.44
CA ASP A 31 0.80 6.40 12.49
C ASP A 31 -0.22 5.42 11.91
N ALA A 32 -0.78 5.70 10.73
CA ALA A 32 -1.63 4.76 10.00
C ALA A 32 -0.89 3.48 9.61
N ALA A 33 0.35 3.58 9.12
CA ALA A 33 1.17 2.41 8.81
C ALA A 33 1.43 1.54 10.05
N LYS A 34 1.77 2.16 11.20
CA LYS A 34 1.94 1.46 12.48
C LYS A 34 0.64 0.81 12.96
N LEU A 35 -0.49 1.52 12.84
CA LEU A 35 -1.80 0.99 13.17
C LEU A 35 -2.08 -0.27 12.34
N MET A 36 -1.88 -0.23 11.02
CA MET A 36 -2.11 -1.39 10.16
C MET A 36 -1.18 -2.58 10.48
N VAL A 37 0.07 -2.34 10.89
CA VAL A 37 0.96 -3.40 11.38
C VAL A 37 0.39 -4.07 12.63
N LYS A 38 -0.10 -3.26 13.58
CA LYS A 38 -0.73 -3.75 14.81
C LYS A 38 -1.99 -4.58 14.48
N GLU A 39 -2.88 -4.06 13.65
CA GLU A 39 -4.12 -4.76 13.29
C GLU A 39 -3.85 -6.07 12.53
N ALA A 40 -2.85 -6.11 11.65
CA ALA A 40 -2.45 -7.36 10.99
C ALA A 40 -1.88 -8.38 11.98
N LYS A 41 -1.12 -7.93 12.98
CA LYS A 41 -0.61 -8.80 14.03
C LYS A 41 -1.74 -9.36 14.89
N ASP A 42 -2.70 -8.52 15.27
CA ASP A 42 -3.87 -8.91 16.08
C ASP A 42 -4.80 -9.87 15.30
N ALA A 43 -4.86 -9.74 13.98
CA ALA A 43 -5.57 -10.66 13.08
C ALA A 43 -4.83 -12.01 12.85
N GLY A 44 -3.62 -12.18 13.39
CA GLY A 44 -2.86 -13.43 13.29
C GLY A 44 -1.97 -13.57 12.06
N CYS A 45 -1.70 -12.48 11.32
CA CYS A 45 -0.76 -12.53 10.20
C CYS A 45 0.69 -12.67 10.69
N ASN A 46 1.52 -13.34 9.88
CA ASN A 46 2.93 -13.56 10.18
C ASN A 46 3.81 -12.39 9.75
N ALA A 47 3.43 -11.71 8.67
CA ALA A 47 4.11 -10.52 8.19
C ALA A 47 3.11 -9.53 7.58
N VAL A 48 3.61 -8.32 7.33
CA VAL A 48 2.94 -7.33 6.51
C VAL A 48 3.81 -6.95 5.33
N LYS A 49 3.20 -6.59 4.21
CA LYS A 49 3.92 -6.08 3.04
C LYS A 49 3.37 -4.70 2.67
N PHE A 50 4.27 -3.72 2.64
CA PHE A 50 4.01 -2.38 2.13
C PHE A 50 4.48 -2.26 0.68
N GLN A 51 3.91 -1.30 -0.03
CA GLN A 51 4.42 -0.85 -1.31
C GLN A 51 4.81 0.62 -1.18
N SER A 52 6.01 0.93 -1.64
CA SER A 52 6.53 2.30 -1.74
C SER A 52 7.09 2.47 -3.13
N TYR A 53 6.80 3.60 -3.74
CA TYR A 53 7.25 3.92 -5.09
C TYR A 53 8.19 5.11 -5.07
N LYS A 54 9.09 5.15 -6.04
CA LYS A 54 9.83 6.36 -6.43
C LYS A 54 9.48 6.57 -7.90
N ALA A 55 8.53 7.45 -8.19
CA ALA A 55 7.87 7.50 -9.50
C ALA A 55 8.87 7.69 -10.66
N ASN A 56 9.94 8.46 -10.40
CA ASN A 56 11.02 8.71 -11.33
C ASN A 56 11.93 7.50 -11.61
N THR A 57 11.86 6.42 -10.84
CA THR A 57 12.66 5.21 -11.06
C THR A 57 11.89 4.09 -11.72
N ILE A 58 10.55 4.11 -11.68
CA ILE A 58 9.71 2.99 -12.15
C ILE A 58 8.76 3.33 -13.31
N ALA A 59 8.52 4.62 -13.59
CA ALA A 59 7.63 5.02 -14.67
C ALA A 59 8.25 6.10 -15.55
N SER A 60 8.09 5.93 -16.87
CA SER A 60 8.32 7.02 -17.82
C SER A 60 7.29 8.12 -17.61
N LYS A 61 7.73 9.39 -17.68
CA LYS A 61 6.85 10.57 -17.60
C LYS A 61 5.73 10.57 -18.66
N ASN A 62 5.93 9.88 -19.77
CA ASN A 62 5.00 9.82 -20.89
C ASN A 62 4.17 8.51 -20.90
N SER A 63 4.23 7.70 -19.85
CA SER A 63 3.53 6.43 -19.81
C SER A 63 2.06 6.63 -19.42
N PRO A 64 1.10 6.30 -20.31
CA PRO A 64 -0.32 6.51 -20.04
C PRO A 64 -0.84 5.53 -18.99
N ALA A 65 -1.98 5.88 -18.39
CA ALA A 65 -2.78 4.96 -17.59
C ALA A 65 -3.21 3.74 -18.41
N TYR A 66 -3.15 2.55 -17.78
CA TYR A 66 -3.70 1.30 -18.35
C TYR A 66 -4.96 0.82 -17.60
N TRP A 67 -5.39 1.57 -16.58
CA TRP A 67 -6.54 1.28 -15.72
C TRP A 67 -7.78 2.06 -16.16
N ASP A 68 -8.94 1.74 -15.57
CA ASP A 68 -10.17 2.49 -15.78
C ASP A 68 -10.09 3.86 -15.08
N THR A 69 -10.13 4.92 -15.88
CA THR A 69 -10.02 6.31 -15.39
C THR A 69 -11.30 6.84 -14.76
N ASN A 70 -12.42 6.10 -14.85
CA ASN A 70 -13.62 6.40 -14.07
C ASN A 70 -13.44 6.02 -12.59
N GLU A 71 -12.61 5.01 -12.30
CA GLU A 71 -12.32 4.56 -10.93
C GLU A 71 -11.08 5.25 -10.35
N GLU A 72 -10.01 5.39 -11.14
CA GLU A 72 -8.80 6.12 -10.76
C GLU A 72 -8.49 7.21 -11.82
N PRO A 73 -8.85 8.48 -11.56
CA PRO A 73 -8.83 9.56 -12.56
C PRO A 73 -7.42 10.00 -13.00
N THR A 74 -6.36 9.44 -12.41
CA THR A 74 -5.00 9.73 -12.82
C THR A 74 -4.74 9.23 -14.24
N THR A 75 -4.14 10.09 -15.07
CA THR A 75 -4.01 9.83 -16.51
C THR A 75 -2.67 9.21 -16.92
N SER A 76 -1.70 9.16 -16.00
CA SER A 76 -0.38 8.58 -16.24
C SER A 76 0.12 7.71 -15.09
N GLN A 77 0.92 6.70 -15.42
CA GLN A 77 1.61 5.87 -14.43
C GLN A 77 2.53 6.68 -13.53
N TYR A 78 3.22 7.66 -14.10
CA TYR A 78 4.10 8.55 -13.35
C TYR A 78 3.33 9.32 -12.26
N GLU A 79 2.21 9.95 -12.62
CA GLU A 79 1.39 10.70 -11.66
C GLU A 79 0.82 9.78 -10.57
N LEU A 80 0.39 8.57 -10.93
CA LEU A 80 -0.19 7.63 -9.96
C LEU A 80 0.85 7.25 -8.92
N PHE A 81 2.04 6.82 -9.35
CA PHE A 81 3.11 6.48 -8.43
C PHE A 81 3.60 7.68 -7.63
N LYS A 82 3.53 8.89 -8.21
CA LYS A 82 3.93 10.11 -7.52
C LYS A 82 3.03 10.41 -6.31
N LYS A 83 1.74 10.05 -6.35
CA LYS A 83 0.83 10.19 -5.19
C LYS A 83 1.33 9.45 -3.96
N PHE A 84 2.00 8.32 -4.15
CA PHE A 84 2.44 7.43 -3.07
C PHE A 84 3.97 7.43 -2.86
N ASP A 85 4.65 8.45 -3.39
CA ASP A 85 6.12 8.62 -3.37
C ASP A 85 6.64 9.31 -2.09
N SER A 86 5.81 9.42 -1.03
CA SER A 86 6.20 10.14 0.21
C SER A 86 6.64 9.21 1.35
N PHE A 87 6.76 7.91 1.12
CA PHE A 87 7.08 6.97 2.19
C PHE A 87 8.45 7.26 2.80
N GLY A 88 8.47 7.49 4.12
CA GLY A 88 9.68 7.78 4.89
C GLY A 88 10.19 9.22 4.79
N GLU A 89 9.46 10.10 4.10
CA GLU A 89 9.75 11.55 4.07
C GLU A 89 9.08 12.23 5.28
N ALA A 90 9.77 13.21 5.88
CA ALA A 90 9.38 13.89 7.13
C ALA A 90 8.67 15.23 6.86
#